data_AF-A0A3D0ZPJ9-F1
#
_entry.id   AF-A0A3D0ZPJ9-F1
#
_cell.length_a   1.000
_cell.length_b   1.000
_cell.length_c   1.000
_cell.angle_alpha   90.00
_cell.angle_beta   90.00
_cell.angle_gamma   90.00
#
_symmetry.space_group_name_H-M   'P 1'
#
loop_
_entity.id
_entity.type
_entity.pdbx_description
1 polymer ?
#
loop_
_entity_poly.entity_id
_entity_poly.type
_entity_poly.pdbx_seq_one_letter_code
_entity_poly.pdbx_strand_id
1 'polypeptide(L)' 'YSDLSQKYLLRLIAKRLKEHGLLFYFYSPENADAVAAMIKMANLCITDSRAFGNSTFSVVAALDNDVVV' A
#
# COMPACT_ATOMS: atom_id res chain seq x y z
N TYR A 1 -1.97 7.84 -11.78
CA TYR A 1 -2.49 6.95 -10.73
C TYR A 1 -3.49 7.67 -9.83
N SER A 2 -4.76 7.77 -10.22
CA SER A 2 -5.83 8.43 -9.41
C SER A 2 -7.15 7.69 -9.49
N ASP A 3 -7.12 6.42 -9.91
CA ASP A 3 -8.29 5.62 -10.19
C ASP A 3 -9.06 5.33 -8.90
N LEU A 4 -10.30 5.79 -8.84
CA LEU A 4 -11.23 5.57 -7.74
C LEU A 4 -11.39 4.06 -7.44
N SER A 5 -11.31 3.24 -8.48
CA SER A 5 -11.44 1.78 -8.42
C SER A 5 -10.30 1.15 -7.61
N GLN A 6 -9.06 1.61 -7.82
CA GLN A 6 -7.89 1.11 -7.08
C GLN A 6 -7.97 1.49 -5.60
N LYS A 7 -8.38 2.73 -5.31
CA LYS A 7 -8.59 3.19 -3.92
C LYS A 7 -9.65 2.36 -3.20
N TYR A 8 -10.76 2.06 -3.88
CA TYR A 8 -11.83 1.26 -3.32
C TYR A 8 -11.40 -0.19 -3.07
N LEU A 9 -10.70 -0.80 -4.04
CA LEU A 9 -10.15 -2.14 -3.92
C LEU A 9 -9.18 -2.26 -2.74
N LEU A 10 -8.25 -1.32 -2.57
CA LEU A 10 -7.30 -1.32 -1.45
C LEU A 10 -8.01 -1.27 -0.09
N ARG A 11 -9.09 -0.48 0.03
CA ARG A 11 -9.91 -0.45 1.25
C ARG A 11 -10.61 -1.78 1.53
N LEU A 12 -11.08 -2.48 0.50
CA LEU A 12 -11.67 -3.81 0.67
C LEU A 12 -10.63 -4.84 1.11
N ILE A 13 -9.42 -4.78 0.54
CA ILE A 13 -8.30 -5.65 0.91
C ILE A 13 -7.87 -5.37 2.35
N ALA A 14 -7.73 -4.10 2.74
CA ALA A 14 -7.35 -3.71 4.09
C ALA A 14 -8.26 -4.32 5.16
N LYS A 15 -9.57 -4.35 4.91
CA LYS A 15 -10.56 -4.98 5.82
C LYS A 15 -10.48 -6.51 5.90
N ARG A 16 -9.78 -7.15 4.98
CA ARG A 16 -9.64 -8.61 4.88
C ARG A 16 -8.23 -9.09 5.20
N LEU A 17 -7.27 -8.17 5.37
CA LEU A 17 -5.93 -8.52 5.79
C LEU A 17 -6.03 -9.15 7.18
N LYS A 18 -5.54 -10.39 7.31
CA LYS A 18 -5.44 -11.06 8.61
C LYS A 18 -4.40 -10.34 9.47
N GLU A 19 -4.40 -10.64 10.76
CA GLU A 19 -3.32 -10.25 11.67
C GLU A 19 -1.97 -10.68 11.06
N HIS A 20 -1.05 -9.72 10.91
CA HIS A 20 0.24 -9.87 10.20
C HIS A 20 0.19 -10.22 8.70
N GLY A 21 -0.96 -10.06 8.04
CA GLY A 21 -1.07 -10.24 6.60
C GLY A 21 -0.23 -9.22 5.83
N LEU A 22 0.30 -9.65 4.68
CA LEU A 22 1.08 -8.80 3.78
C LEU A 22 0.39 -8.71 2.42
N LEU A 23 0.39 -7.51 1.85
CA LEU A 23 -0.01 -7.22 0.48
C LEU A 23 1.24 -6.87 -0.32
N PHE A 24 1.46 -7.59 -1.41
CA PHE A 24 2.49 -7.25 -2.39
C PHE A 24 1.87 -6.36 -3.45
N TYR A 25 2.47 -5.19 -3.66
CA TYR A 25 1.95 -4.17 -4.55
C TYR A 25 3.00 -3.71 -5.55
N PHE A 26 2.63 -3.67 -6.83
CA PHE A 26 3.53 -3.31 -7.94
C PHE A 26 3.04 -2.02 -8.60
N TYR A 27 3.97 -1.11 -8.89
CA TYR A 27 3.67 0.14 -9.57
C TYR A 27 4.90 0.70 -10.28
N SER A 28 4.69 1.56 -11.27
CA SER A 28 5.80 2.25 -11.92
C SER A 28 6.40 3.33 -11.00
N PRO A 29 7.73 3.51 -10.95
CA PRO A 29 8.41 4.44 -10.03
C PRO A 29 7.87 5.86 -10.05
N GLU A 30 7.43 6.37 -11.21
CA GLU A 30 6.86 7.71 -11.37
C GLU A 30 5.54 7.92 -10.59
N ASN A 31 4.93 6.84 -10.08
CA ASN A 31 3.70 6.89 -9.30
C ASN A 31 3.93 6.71 -7.79
N ALA A 32 5.18 6.68 -7.32
CA ALA A 32 5.50 6.38 -5.92
C ALA A 32 4.73 7.22 -4.91
N ASP A 33 4.71 8.55 -5.09
CA ASP A 33 4.02 9.46 -4.16
C ASP A 33 2.51 9.23 -4.14
N ALA A 34 1.91 9.04 -5.32
CA ALA A 34 0.47 8.78 -5.46
C ALA A 34 0.07 7.44 -4.82
N VAL A 35 0.90 6.41 -4.98
CA VAL A 35 0.70 5.08 -4.40
C VAL A 35 0.85 5.12 -2.88
N ALA A 36 1.88 5.77 -2.36
CA ALA A 36 2.09 5.92 -0.92
C ALA A 36 0.90 6.63 -0.25
N ALA A 37 0.42 7.72 -0.85
CA ALA A 37 -0.76 8.44 -0.36
C ALA A 37 -2.02 7.54 -0.37
N MET A 38 -2.24 6.79 -1.46
CA MET A 38 -3.39 5.90 -1.59
C MET A 38 -3.37 4.75 -0.57
N ILE A 39 -2.20 4.13 -0.35
CA ILE A 39 -2.03 3.06 0.65
C ILE A 39 -2.31 3.59 2.05
N LYS A 40 -1.77 4.76 2.40
CA LYS A 40 -2.04 5.41 3.70
C LYS A 40 -3.53 5.72 3.89
N MET A 41 -4.22 6.20 2.86
CA MET A 41 -5.68 6.45 2.88
C MET A 41 -6.53 5.18 3.06
N ALA A 42 -5.96 4.00 2.85
CA ALA A 42 -6.60 2.70 3.09
C ALA A 42 -6.31 2.14 4.48
N ASN A 43 -5.67 2.91 5.37
CA ASN A 43 -5.18 2.48 6.68
C ASN A 43 -4.17 1.33 6.61
N LEU A 44 -3.27 1.43 5.63
CA LEU A 44 -2.16 0.52 5.40
C LEU A 44 -0.83 1.32 5.40
N CYS A 45 0.31 0.64 5.57
CA CYS A 45 1.64 1.21 5.39
C CYS A 45 2.48 0.37 4.43
N ILE A 46 3.37 1.04 3.68
CA ILE A 46 4.46 0.37 2.98
C ILE A 46 5.57 0.10 4.01
N THR A 47 5.98 -1.15 4.18
CA THR A 47 7.02 -1.57 5.13
C THR A 47 8.39 -1.79 4.47
N ASP A 48 8.40 -2.18 3.20
CA ASP A 48 9.61 -2.30 2.38
C ASP A 48 9.28 -1.98 0.92
N SER A 49 10.27 -1.53 0.14
CA SER A 49 10.15 -1.27 -1.29
C SER A 49 11.46 -1.44 -2.03
N ARG A 50 11.41 -2.09 -3.20
CA ARG A 50 12.56 -2.29 -4.08
C ARG A 50 12.22 -1.96 -5.52
N ALA A 51 13.10 -1.23 -6.17
CA ALA A 51 13.02 -0.98 -7.60
C ALA A 51 13.61 -2.16 -8.38
N PHE A 52 12.90 -2.59 -9.41
CA PHE A 52 13.28 -3.61 -10.38
C PHE A 52 12.97 -3.10 -11.79
N GLY A 53 13.99 -2.56 -12.46
CA GLY A 53 13.82 -1.91 -13.76
C GLY A 53 12.81 -0.76 -13.68
N ASN A 54 11.76 -0.81 -14.50
CA ASN A 54 10.70 0.20 -14.55
C ASN A 54 9.52 -0.12 -13.63
N SER A 55 9.73 -0.92 -12.59
CA SER A 55 8.70 -1.27 -11.62
C SER A 55 9.24 -1.21 -10.20
N THR A 56 8.43 -0.73 -9.29
CA THR A 56 8.66 -0.79 -7.85
C THR A 56 7.79 -1.88 -7.26
N PHE A 57 8.43 -2.75 -6.49
CA PHE A 57 7.78 -3.77 -5.69
C PHE A 57 7.73 -3.31 -4.24
N SER A 58 6.55 -3.26 -3.65
CA SER A 58 6.35 -2.84 -2.26
C SER A 58 5.65 -3.91 -1.44
N VAL A 59 6.11 -4.05 -0.20
CA VAL A 59 5.44 -4.84 0.83
C VAL A 59 4.57 -3.89 1.64
N VAL A 60 3.30 -4.23 1.78
CA VAL A 60 2.28 -3.40 2.43
C VAL A 60 1.65 -4.20 3.58
N ALA A 61 1.55 -3.58 4.74
CA ALA A 61 0.93 -4.16 5.94
C ALA A 61 -0.22 -3.28 6.44
N ALA A 62 -1.03 -3.82 7.36
CA ALA A 62 -1.99 -3.00 8.10
C ALA A 62 -1.24 -1.95 8.93
N LEU A 63 -1.81 -0.74 9.03
CA LEU A 63 -1.30 0.25 9.96
C LEU A 63 -1.66 -0.23 11.38
N ASP A 64 -0.68 -0.69 12.15
CA ASP A 64 -0.88 -0.95 13.56
C ASP A 64 -1.20 0.40 14.23
N ASN A 65 -2.43 0.54 14.74
CA ASN A 65 -2.89 1.75 15.42
C ASN A 65 -2.24 1.94 16.81
N ASP A 66 -1.27 1.09 17.19
CA ASP A 66 -0.64 1.07 18.51
C ASP A 66 0.59 1.98 18.65
N VAL A 67 0.91 2.80 17.65
CA VAL A 67 1.97 3.81 17.76
C VAL A 67 1.37 5.22 17.80
N VAL A 68 0.89 5.59 18.99
CA VAL A 68 0.79 6.99 19.42
C VAL A 68 2.09 7.30 20.17
N VAL A 69 3.00 8.04 19.53
CA VAL A 69 4.11 8.72 20.20
C VAL A 69 4.00 10.21 19.92
#